data_AF-A0A2R2IRR9-F1
#
_entry.id   AF-A0A2R2IRR9-F1
#
_cell.length_a   1.000
_cell.length_b   1.000
_cell.length_c   1.000
_cell.angle_alpha   90.00
_cell.angle_beta   90.00
_cell.angle_gamma   90.00
#
_symmetry.space_group_name_H-M   'P 1'
#
loop_
_entity.id
_entity.type
_entity.pdbx_description
1 polymer ?
#
loop_
_entity_poly.entity_id
_entity_poly.type
_entity_poly.pdbx_seq_one_letter_code
_entity_poly.pdbx_strand_id
1 'polypeptide(L)'
;MTRPLSCLVRAAALALPLALAACASLDSAKFAALSEAARQMDDGAASSFAALEQSARDSAVLTAPDRKVGLQGFPLLNALGQPYDLSGQLDKVKASLDLRACYSAALAQLAAAGNPADIDKSSQDLAASLRQLQGSGLSAAAANGLATAIDAFGQAKLASQRKDSLRAVMDRAQPGLEALAREMSRVQQDLQLYLTDISLRYLSFVDRDGFRPAFGSWARYQGDLQVAAQLADFDRQHRALDLIGKESQAFPILHRQLRQSLDDPGARQDRLREFVDEAKRLRSLYRSLPG
;
A
#
# COMPACT_ATOMS: atom_id res chain seq x y z
N MET A 1 -39.03 -34.29 -33.03
CA MET A 1 -39.57 -33.93 -31.70
C MET A 1 -38.46 -33.23 -30.89
N THR A 2 -38.82 -32.44 -29.87
CA THR A 2 -38.00 -32.07 -28.68
C THR A 2 -36.53 -31.62 -28.86
N ARG A 3 -36.34 -30.29 -28.81
CA ARG A 3 -35.29 -29.57 -28.03
C ARG A 3 -35.84 -29.29 -26.60
N PRO A 4 -35.15 -28.58 -25.66
CA PRO A 4 -33.81 -27.94 -25.61
C PRO A 4 -32.86 -28.72 -24.65
N LEU A 5 -31.85 -28.26 -23.87
CA LEU A 5 -31.31 -26.98 -23.32
C LEU A 5 -29.74 -27.06 -23.34
N SER A 6 -28.97 -25.98 -23.56
CA SER A 6 -28.46 -24.92 -22.63
C SER A 6 -27.40 -25.40 -21.62
N CYS A 7 -26.33 -24.65 -21.27
CA CYS A 7 -26.06 -23.21 -21.44
C CYS A 7 -24.70 -22.87 -22.13
N LEU A 8 -24.64 -21.67 -22.72
CA LEU A 8 -23.43 -21.00 -23.23
C LEU A 8 -23.09 -19.79 -22.37
N VAL A 9 -21.83 -19.65 -21.95
CA VAL A 9 -21.23 -18.38 -21.48
C VAL A 9 -19.78 -18.32 -21.99
N ARG A 10 -19.54 -17.98 -23.27
CA ARG A 10 -19.26 -16.60 -23.72
C ARG A 10 -18.33 -15.81 -22.79
N ALA A 11 -17.03 -16.06 -22.91
CA ALA A 11 -16.00 -15.11 -22.47
C ALA A 11 -15.97 -13.91 -23.44
N ALA A 12 -16.69 -12.84 -23.10
CA ALA A 12 -16.67 -11.59 -23.85
C ALA A 12 -15.52 -10.70 -23.36
N ALA A 13 -14.42 -10.65 -24.11
CA ALA A 13 -13.32 -9.74 -23.83
C ALA A 13 -13.74 -8.29 -24.12
N LEU A 14 -14.10 -7.54 -23.08
CA LEU A 14 -14.49 -6.13 -23.16
C LEU A 14 -13.28 -5.22 -23.39
N ALA A 15 -12.83 -5.15 -24.65
CA ALA A 15 -11.99 -4.06 -25.12
C ALA A 15 -12.85 -2.78 -25.19
N LEU A 16 -12.65 -1.86 -24.25
CA LEU A 16 -13.41 -0.60 -24.19
C LEU A 16 -12.94 0.36 -25.31
N PRO A 17 -13.81 0.79 -26.24
CA PRO A 17 -13.41 1.74 -27.27
C PRO A 17 -13.43 3.17 -26.72
N LEU A 18 -12.26 3.78 -26.55
CA LEU A 18 -12.12 5.20 -26.22
C LEU A 18 -12.44 6.06 -27.46
N ALA A 19 -13.68 6.54 -27.57
CA ALA A 19 -14.16 7.33 -28.70
C ALA A 19 -14.83 8.65 -28.26
N LEU A 20 -13.99 9.68 -28.14
CA LEU A 20 -14.24 11.11 -28.42
C LEU A 20 -15.64 11.72 -28.17
N ALA A 21 -15.69 12.68 -27.23
CA ALA A 21 -16.59 13.83 -27.29
C ALA A 21 -15.76 15.13 -27.05
N ALA A 22 -15.84 16.10 -27.96
CA ALA A 22 -14.87 17.19 -28.04
C ALA A 22 -15.29 18.46 -27.26
N CYS A 23 -15.03 18.50 -25.95
CA CYS A 23 -15.16 19.71 -25.12
C CYS A 23 -13.97 19.91 -24.17
N ALA A 24 -12.76 20.12 -24.72
CA ALA A 24 -11.54 20.50 -24.00
C ALA A 24 -11.28 19.70 -22.68
N SER A 25 -11.62 18.40 -22.70
CA SER A 25 -11.80 17.61 -21.50
C SER A 25 -10.49 17.36 -20.76
N LEU A 26 -10.41 17.81 -19.50
CA LEU A 26 -9.49 17.26 -18.52
C LEU A 26 -9.62 15.74 -18.53
N ASP A 27 -8.49 15.05 -18.64
CA ASP A 27 -8.43 13.60 -18.80
C ASP A 27 -8.59 12.91 -17.43
N SER A 28 -9.80 13.01 -16.91
CA SER A 28 -10.22 12.54 -15.59
C SER A 28 -10.08 11.02 -15.43
N ALA A 29 -10.07 10.27 -16.54
CA ALA A 29 -9.80 8.83 -16.55
C ALA A 29 -8.42 8.48 -15.94
N LYS A 30 -7.41 9.33 -16.15
CA LYS A 30 -6.06 9.15 -15.56
C LYS A 30 -6.08 9.32 -14.04
N PHE A 31 -6.83 10.29 -13.53
CA PHE A 31 -6.98 10.52 -12.08
C PHE A 31 -7.86 9.47 -11.42
N ALA A 32 -8.92 9.00 -12.08
CA ALA A 32 -9.73 7.87 -11.62
C ALA A 32 -8.90 6.57 -11.57
N ALA A 33 -8.05 6.32 -12.58
CA ALA A 33 -7.13 5.17 -12.58
C ALA A 33 -6.09 5.24 -11.45
N LEU A 34 -5.53 6.42 -11.16
CA LEU A 34 -4.68 6.65 -9.99
C LEU A 34 -5.44 6.33 -8.69
N SER A 35 -6.65 6.87 -8.52
CA SER A 35 -7.46 6.70 -7.31
C SER A 35 -7.79 5.23 -7.03
N GLU A 36 -8.22 4.47 -8.04
CA GLU A 36 -8.57 3.06 -7.86
C GLU A 36 -7.32 2.18 -7.68
N ALA A 37 -6.18 2.52 -8.30
CA ALA A 37 -4.92 1.82 -8.06
C ALA A 37 -4.37 2.07 -6.64
N ALA A 38 -4.40 3.32 -6.16
CA ALA A 38 -3.99 3.68 -4.80
C ALA A 38 -4.87 2.97 -3.76
N ARG A 39 -6.18 2.91 -3.99
CA ARG A 39 -7.12 2.18 -3.13
C ARG A 39 -6.87 0.66 -3.14
N GLN A 40 -6.62 0.06 -4.31
CA GLN A 40 -6.26 -1.37 -4.41
C GLN A 40 -4.92 -1.72 -3.75
N MET A 41 -3.97 -0.77 -3.70
CA MET A 41 -2.72 -0.93 -2.95
C MET A 41 -2.96 -0.92 -1.43
N ASP A 42 -3.77 0.01 -0.93
CA ASP A 42 -4.09 0.12 0.49
C ASP A 42 -4.91 -1.09 0.99
N ASP A 43 -5.99 -1.44 0.26
CA ASP A 43 -6.79 -2.67 0.45
C ASP A 43 -5.89 -3.93 0.55
N GLY A 44 -4.84 -4.01 -0.27
CA GLY A 44 -3.91 -5.13 -0.30
C GLY A 44 -2.91 -5.12 0.85
N ALA A 45 -2.33 -3.96 1.16
CA ALA A 45 -1.28 -3.82 2.17
C ALA A 45 -1.77 -4.20 3.59
N ALA A 46 -3.02 -3.87 3.92
CA ALA A 46 -3.62 -4.18 5.22
C ALA A 46 -3.50 -5.67 5.63
N SER A 47 -3.73 -6.58 4.68
CA SER A 47 -3.62 -8.03 4.92
C SER A 47 -2.19 -8.49 5.19
N SER A 48 -1.21 -7.89 4.50
CA SER A 48 0.21 -8.21 4.67
C SER A 48 0.76 -7.72 6.01
N PHE A 49 0.25 -6.59 6.51
CA PHE A 49 0.63 -6.07 7.83
C PHE A 49 0.10 -6.96 8.95
N ALA A 50 -1.14 -7.45 8.85
CA ALA A 50 -1.68 -8.41 9.83
C ALA A 50 -0.89 -9.73 9.85
N ALA A 51 -0.48 -10.25 8.69
CA ALA A 51 0.35 -11.45 8.60
C ALA A 51 1.76 -11.25 9.22
N LEU A 52 2.36 -10.09 9.00
CA LEU A 52 3.65 -9.70 9.59
C LEU A 52 3.55 -9.52 11.12
N GLU A 53 2.50 -8.88 11.62
CA GLU A 53 2.21 -8.77 13.06
C GLU A 53 2.04 -10.15 13.73
N GLN A 54 1.39 -11.09 13.05
CA GLN A 54 1.22 -12.46 13.55
C GLN A 54 2.55 -13.23 13.53
N SER A 55 3.26 -13.22 12.41
CA SER A 55 4.58 -13.87 12.27
C SER A 55 5.61 -13.35 13.28
N ALA A 56 5.57 -12.06 13.61
CA ALA A 56 6.39 -11.47 14.66
C ALA A 56 6.07 -12.03 16.06
N ARG A 57 4.77 -12.17 16.39
CA ARG A 57 4.31 -12.77 17.66
C ARG A 57 4.74 -14.22 17.77
N ASP A 58 4.53 -15.02 16.71
CA ASP A 58 4.89 -16.44 16.71
C ASP A 58 6.41 -16.62 16.84
N SER A 59 7.22 -15.80 16.16
CA SER A 59 8.67 -15.77 16.37
C SER A 59 9.08 -15.39 17.80
N ALA A 60 8.37 -14.48 18.45
CA ALA A 60 8.64 -14.07 19.83
C ALA A 60 8.22 -15.13 20.86
N VAL A 61 7.23 -15.97 20.55
CA VAL A 61 6.88 -17.18 21.32
C VAL A 61 7.97 -18.23 21.16
N LEU A 62 8.31 -18.60 19.92
CA LEU A 62 9.26 -19.70 19.62
C LEU A 62 10.69 -19.42 20.08
N THR A 63 11.13 -18.16 20.07
CA THR A 63 12.50 -17.78 20.47
C THR A 63 12.65 -17.28 21.90
N ALA A 64 11.58 -17.27 22.69
CA ALA A 64 11.70 -16.93 24.11
C ALA A 64 12.52 -17.99 24.88
N PRO A 65 13.40 -17.57 25.81
CA PRO A 65 13.95 -18.50 26.79
C PRO A 65 12.84 -19.02 27.71
N ASP A 66 13.07 -20.15 28.37
CA ASP A 66 12.11 -20.74 29.32
C ASP A 66 11.93 -19.84 30.56
N ARG A 67 10.96 -18.94 30.46
CA ARG A 67 10.66 -17.88 31.43
C ARG A 67 9.16 -17.85 31.72
N LYS A 68 8.80 -17.54 32.96
CA LYS A 68 7.40 -17.35 33.35
C LYS A 68 6.77 -16.23 32.51
N VAL A 69 5.64 -16.52 31.87
CA VAL A 69 4.85 -15.54 31.12
C VAL A 69 4.33 -14.47 32.09
N GLY A 70 4.77 -13.23 31.90
CA GLY A 70 4.32 -12.08 32.69
C GLY A 70 3.16 -11.32 32.02
N LEU A 71 2.72 -10.22 32.63
CA LEU A 71 1.68 -9.33 32.07
C LEU A 71 2.05 -8.72 30.70
N GLN A 72 3.33 -8.69 30.35
CA GLN A 72 3.85 -8.24 29.04
C GLN A 72 3.95 -9.38 28.00
N GLY A 73 3.56 -10.61 28.35
CA GLY A 73 3.55 -11.76 27.45
C GLY A 73 4.92 -12.09 26.87
N PHE A 74 4.98 -12.20 25.54
CA PHE A 74 6.18 -12.42 24.75
C PHE A 74 6.57 -11.12 24.05
N PRO A 75 7.46 -10.28 24.63
CA PRO A 75 7.87 -9.04 23.99
C PRO A 75 8.60 -9.31 22.66
N LEU A 76 8.16 -8.61 21.61
CA LEU A 76 8.86 -8.52 20.34
C LEU A 76 10.24 -7.88 20.54
N LEU A 77 11.28 -8.43 19.92
CA LEU A 77 12.65 -7.93 20.02
C LEU A 77 13.23 -7.62 18.63
N ASN A 78 13.97 -6.52 18.49
CA ASN A 78 14.77 -6.24 17.29
C ASN A 78 16.07 -7.06 17.25
N ALA A 79 16.82 -6.93 16.16
CA ALA A 79 18.11 -7.61 15.93
C ALA A 79 19.20 -7.33 16.99
N LEU A 80 19.03 -6.30 17.83
CA LEU A 80 19.92 -5.98 18.95
C LEU A 80 19.44 -6.59 20.28
N GLY A 81 18.38 -7.41 20.26
CA GLY A 81 17.78 -8.01 21.45
C GLY A 81 16.94 -7.04 22.30
N GLN A 82 16.66 -5.83 21.79
CA GLN A 82 15.92 -4.80 22.50
C GLN A 82 14.42 -4.90 22.19
N PRO A 83 13.51 -4.56 23.13
CA PRO A 83 12.08 -4.45 22.85
C PRO A 83 11.79 -3.53 21.66
N TYR A 84 10.96 -4.00 20.73
CA TYR A 84 10.66 -3.31 19.49
C TYR A 84 9.16 -3.35 19.22
N ASP A 85 8.55 -2.16 19.05
CA ASP A 85 7.15 -2.06 18.63
C ASP A 85 7.06 -1.98 17.11
N LEU A 86 6.57 -3.06 16.52
CA LEU A 86 6.23 -3.15 15.10
C LEU A 86 4.97 -2.32 14.75
N SER A 87 4.01 -2.18 15.68
CA SER A 87 2.70 -1.60 15.38
C SER A 87 2.79 -0.13 15.00
N GLY A 88 3.55 0.69 15.76
CA GLY A 88 3.78 2.09 15.42
C GLY A 88 4.46 2.31 14.05
N GLN A 89 5.30 1.38 13.58
CA GLN A 89 5.86 1.44 12.22
C GLN A 89 4.83 1.06 11.16
N LEU A 90 4.08 -0.03 11.35
CA LEU A 90 3.08 -0.47 10.39
C LEU A 90 1.90 0.49 10.29
N ASP A 91 1.42 1.05 11.40
CA ASP A 91 0.33 2.03 11.42
C ASP A 91 0.72 3.32 10.70
N LYS A 92 2.01 3.70 10.76
CA LYS A 92 2.56 4.81 9.98
C LYS A 92 2.60 4.51 8.48
N VAL A 93 2.88 3.27 8.07
CA VAL A 93 2.78 2.87 6.66
C VAL A 93 1.31 2.81 6.21
N LYS A 94 0.42 2.18 6.99
CA LYS A 94 -1.05 2.15 6.76
C LYS A 94 -1.59 3.57 6.52
N ALA A 95 -1.36 4.49 7.45
CA ALA A 95 -1.80 5.88 7.32
C ALA A 95 -1.15 6.65 6.16
N SER A 96 0.02 6.21 5.67
CA SER A 96 0.65 6.80 4.46
C SER A 96 0.03 6.32 3.15
N LEU A 97 -0.58 5.13 3.15
CA LEU A 97 -1.28 4.55 2.00
C LEU A 97 -2.71 5.09 1.91
N ASP A 98 -3.44 5.10 3.02
CA ASP A 98 -4.74 5.79 3.18
C ASP A 98 -4.67 7.26 2.71
N LEU A 99 -3.69 8.04 3.21
CA LEU A 99 -3.49 9.42 2.75
C LEU A 99 -3.31 9.51 1.22
N ARG A 100 -2.58 8.57 0.59
CA ARG A 100 -2.40 8.57 -0.88
C ARG A 100 -3.67 8.16 -1.60
N ALA A 101 -4.48 7.26 -1.05
CA ALA A 101 -5.79 6.89 -1.59
C ALA A 101 -6.75 8.09 -1.53
N CYS A 102 -6.90 8.74 -0.37
CA CYS A 102 -7.70 9.95 -0.20
C CYS A 102 -7.20 11.13 -1.04
N TYR A 103 -5.87 11.33 -1.16
CA TYR A 103 -5.29 12.37 -2.01
C TYR A 103 -5.60 12.12 -3.49
N SER A 104 -5.46 10.87 -3.94
CA SER A 104 -5.76 10.47 -5.32
C SER A 104 -7.26 10.58 -5.63
N ALA A 105 -8.12 10.27 -4.66
CA ALA A 105 -9.57 10.47 -4.76
C ALA A 105 -9.94 11.96 -4.82
N ALA A 106 -9.33 12.82 -4.00
CA ALA A 106 -9.55 14.27 -4.04
C ALA A 106 -9.10 14.86 -5.39
N LEU A 107 -7.96 14.44 -5.94
CA LEU A 107 -7.54 14.80 -7.30
C LEU A 107 -8.55 14.30 -8.36
N ALA A 108 -9.08 13.08 -8.20
CA ALA A 108 -10.08 12.53 -9.12
C ALA A 108 -11.40 13.33 -9.08
N GLN A 109 -11.90 13.73 -7.91
CA GLN A 109 -13.10 14.57 -7.80
C GLN A 109 -12.89 15.97 -8.39
N LEU A 110 -11.72 16.58 -8.15
CA LEU A 110 -11.39 17.90 -8.71
C LEU A 110 -11.17 17.88 -10.24
N ALA A 111 -10.67 16.75 -10.78
CA ALA A 111 -10.55 16.53 -12.22
C ALA A 111 -11.86 16.12 -12.89
N ALA A 112 -12.77 15.47 -12.17
CA ALA A 112 -14.10 15.11 -12.63
C ALA A 112 -15.01 16.35 -12.75
N ALA A 113 -16.18 16.15 -13.38
CA ALA A 113 -17.23 17.15 -13.42
C ALA A 113 -18.05 17.24 -12.12
N GLY A 114 -17.48 16.83 -10.97
CA GLY A 114 -18.18 16.63 -9.70
C GLY A 114 -18.81 17.88 -9.10
N ASN A 115 -19.72 17.66 -8.15
CA ASN A 115 -20.36 18.70 -7.34
C ASN A 115 -19.31 19.26 -6.36
N PRO A 116 -19.26 20.58 -6.09
CA PRO A 116 -18.46 21.14 -5.01
C PRO A 116 -18.57 20.38 -3.68
N ALA A 117 -19.74 19.83 -3.34
CA ALA A 117 -19.93 19.00 -2.15
C ALA A 117 -19.08 17.71 -2.14
N ASP A 118 -18.81 17.10 -3.29
CA ASP A 118 -17.95 15.92 -3.41
C ASP A 118 -16.47 16.28 -3.18
N ILE A 119 -16.06 17.45 -3.69
CA ILE A 119 -14.71 18.01 -3.51
C ILE A 119 -14.49 18.42 -2.06
N ASP A 120 -15.45 19.11 -1.43
CA ASP A 120 -15.43 19.46 -0.01
C ASP A 120 -15.35 18.19 0.86
N LYS A 121 -16.10 17.13 0.53
CA LYS A 121 -16.01 15.86 1.24
C LYS A 121 -14.62 15.22 1.11
N SER A 122 -14.11 15.01 -0.10
CA SER A 122 -12.79 14.39 -0.27
C SER A 122 -11.65 15.23 0.32
N SER A 123 -11.84 16.56 0.45
CA SER A 123 -10.92 17.44 1.19
C SER A 123 -10.97 17.20 2.69
N GLN A 124 -12.16 16.95 3.27
CA GLN A 124 -12.35 16.60 4.68
C GLN A 124 -11.82 15.19 4.99
N ASP A 125 -12.07 14.21 4.11
CA ASP A 125 -11.55 12.85 4.23
C ASP A 125 -10.00 12.88 4.24
N LEU A 126 -9.38 13.57 3.27
CA LEU A 126 -7.93 13.78 3.21
C LEU A 126 -7.37 14.53 4.45
N ALA A 127 -8.13 15.48 5.01
CA ALA A 127 -7.76 16.15 6.26
C ALA A 127 -7.86 15.25 7.50
N ALA A 128 -8.72 14.22 7.48
CA ALA A 128 -8.74 13.20 8.52
C ALA A 128 -7.52 12.27 8.40
N SER A 129 -7.23 11.76 7.20
CA SER A 129 -6.04 10.94 6.90
C SER A 129 -4.73 11.63 7.31
N LEU A 130 -4.59 12.94 7.04
CA LEU A 130 -3.40 13.69 7.47
C LEU A 130 -3.27 13.77 8.99
N ARG A 131 -4.36 13.96 9.73
CA ARG A 131 -4.34 13.96 11.22
C ARG A 131 -4.00 12.58 11.77
N GLN A 132 -4.50 11.51 11.16
CA GLN A 132 -4.15 10.15 11.53
C GLN A 132 -2.66 9.88 11.33
N LEU A 133 -2.12 10.23 10.16
CA LEU A 133 -0.69 10.08 9.85
C LEU A 133 0.21 10.98 10.74
N GLN A 134 -0.25 12.18 11.11
CA GLN A 134 0.39 13.02 12.14
C GLN A 134 0.41 12.31 13.51
N GLY A 135 -0.69 11.67 13.90
CA GLY A 135 -0.77 10.82 15.10
C GLY A 135 0.21 9.64 15.05
N SER A 136 0.42 9.05 13.87
CA SER A 136 1.48 8.05 13.61
C SER A 136 2.90 8.64 13.55
N GLY A 137 3.12 9.88 14.01
CA GLY A 137 4.44 10.49 14.17
C GLY A 137 5.10 10.96 12.87
N LEU A 138 4.34 11.47 11.90
CA LEU A 138 4.85 12.10 10.67
C LEU A 138 5.75 13.31 10.96
N SER A 139 6.82 13.52 10.16
CA SER A 139 7.63 14.74 10.27
C SER A 139 6.86 16.01 9.92
N ALA A 140 7.14 17.10 10.66
CA ALA A 140 6.52 18.41 10.42
C ALA A 140 6.74 18.94 8.99
N ALA A 141 7.86 18.59 8.34
CA ALA A 141 8.15 18.97 6.96
C ALA A 141 7.17 18.32 5.95
N ALA A 142 6.88 17.02 6.11
CA ALA A 142 5.86 16.35 5.30
C ALA A 142 4.46 16.87 5.64
N ALA A 143 4.14 17.01 6.93
CA ALA A 143 2.85 17.48 7.41
C ALA A 143 2.46 18.86 6.84
N ASN A 144 3.38 19.84 6.90
CA ASN A 144 3.12 21.21 6.44
C ASN A 144 2.91 21.30 4.92
N GLY A 145 3.68 20.54 4.13
CA GLY A 145 3.50 20.49 2.67
C GLY A 145 2.17 19.86 2.27
N LEU A 146 1.74 18.81 2.98
CA LEU A 146 0.45 18.15 2.75
C LEU A 146 -0.72 19.03 3.19
N ALA A 147 -0.63 19.70 4.35
CA ALA A 147 -1.65 20.65 4.80
C ALA A 147 -1.86 21.80 3.80
N THR A 148 -0.76 22.35 3.26
CA THR A 148 -0.81 23.43 2.25
C THR A 148 -1.52 23.01 0.95
N ALA A 149 -1.54 21.70 0.63
CA ALA A 149 -2.31 21.16 -0.49
C ALA A 149 -3.80 20.97 -0.15
N ILE A 150 -4.14 20.62 1.10
CA ILE A 150 -5.52 20.51 1.57
C ILE A 150 -6.20 21.89 1.56
N ASP A 151 -5.51 22.92 2.04
CA ASP A 151 -5.98 24.31 1.95
C ASP A 151 -6.18 24.76 0.49
N ALA A 152 -5.40 24.20 -0.46
CA ALA A 152 -5.56 24.45 -1.88
C ALA A 152 -6.79 23.76 -2.48
N PHE A 153 -7.13 22.54 -2.04
CA PHE A 153 -8.37 21.88 -2.43
C PHE A 153 -9.59 22.68 -1.93
N GLY A 154 -9.59 23.14 -0.68
CA GLY A 154 -10.67 23.99 -0.13
C GLY A 154 -10.82 25.37 -0.82
N GLN A 155 -9.85 25.77 -1.63
CA GLN A 155 -9.88 26.98 -2.47
C GLN A 155 -10.37 26.70 -3.92
N ALA A 156 -10.48 25.43 -4.34
CA ALA A 156 -10.75 25.02 -5.72
C ALA A 156 -12.24 25.07 -6.12
N LYS A 157 -12.84 26.27 -6.09
CA LYS A 157 -14.31 26.43 -6.08
C LYS A 157 -15.03 26.57 -7.43
N LEU A 158 -14.32 26.56 -8.58
CA LEU A 158 -14.94 26.86 -9.89
C LEU A 158 -14.62 25.84 -10.99
N ALA A 159 -15.69 25.33 -11.63
CA ALA A 159 -15.61 24.38 -12.73
C ALA A 159 -14.78 24.86 -13.93
N SER A 160 -14.78 26.18 -14.20
CA SER A 160 -14.00 26.84 -15.25
C SER A 160 -12.51 26.96 -14.94
N GLN A 161 -12.11 26.78 -13.69
CA GLN A 161 -10.71 26.91 -13.23
C GLN A 161 -10.07 25.57 -12.85
N ARG A 162 -10.80 24.43 -12.95
CA ARG A 162 -10.34 23.09 -12.53
C ARG A 162 -8.90 22.75 -12.93
N LYS A 163 -8.50 23.10 -14.17
CA LYS A 163 -7.12 22.84 -14.64
C LYS A 163 -6.08 23.57 -13.79
N ASP A 164 -6.30 24.85 -13.51
CA ASP A 164 -5.41 25.69 -12.72
C ASP A 164 -5.50 25.39 -11.23
N SER A 165 -6.67 24.98 -10.74
CA SER A 165 -6.84 24.44 -9.39
C SER A 165 -6.05 23.13 -9.20
N LEU A 166 -6.14 22.18 -10.14
CA LEU A 166 -5.33 20.96 -10.13
C LEU A 166 -3.84 21.28 -10.15
N ARG A 167 -3.39 22.16 -11.07
CA ARG A 167 -1.99 22.64 -11.12
C ARG A 167 -1.55 23.14 -9.73
N ALA A 168 -2.27 24.09 -9.15
CA ALA A 168 -1.92 24.71 -7.87
C ALA A 168 -1.95 23.73 -6.68
N VAL A 169 -2.92 22.81 -6.62
CA VAL A 169 -3.00 21.75 -5.61
C VAL A 169 -1.80 20.81 -5.71
N MET A 170 -1.51 20.31 -6.91
CA MET A 170 -0.41 19.38 -7.17
C MET A 170 0.95 20.05 -6.89
N ASP A 171 1.17 21.27 -7.38
CA ASP A 171 2.42 22.01 -7.17
C ASP A 171 2.68 22.31 -5.68
N ARG A 172 1.62 22.53 -4.87
CA ARG A 172 1.70 22.65 -3.41
C ARG A 172 1.93 21.32 -2.70
N ALA A 173 1.36 20.22 -3.19
CA ALA A 173 1.50 18.88 -2.60
C ALA A 173 2.89 18.27 -2.81
N GLN A 174 3.53 18.57 -3.93
CA GLN A 174 4.76 17.92 -4.38
C GLN A 174 5.88 17.85 -3.30
N PRO A 175 6.23 18.92 -2.55
CA PRO A 175 7.26 18.84 -1.51
C PRO A 175 6.86 17.96 -0.32
N GLY A 176 5.57 17.94 0.03
CA GLY A 176 5.02 17.10 1.09
C GLY A 176 5.07 15.61 0.72
N LEU A 177 4.71 15.28 -0.53
CA LEU A 177 4.82 13.93 -1.08
C LEU A 177 6.29 13.44 -1.13
N GLU A 178 7.24 14.32 -1.49
CA GLU A 178 8.67 14.01 -1.49
C GLU A 178 9.27 13.84 -0.10
N ALA A 179 8.78 14.59 0.90
CA ALA A 179 9.15 14.37 2.30
C ALA A 179 8.59 13.03 2.80
N LEU A 180 7.30 12.76 2.57
CA LEU A 180 6.65 11.50 2.93
C LEU A 180 7.32 10.28 2.28
N ALA A 181 7.69 10.33 1.00
CA ALA A 181 8.37 9.23 0.31
C ALA A 181 9.75 8.92 0.93
N ARG A 182 10.54 9.95 1.28
CA ARG A 182 11.83 9.78 1.97
C ARG A 182 11.67 9.24 3.39
N GLU A 183 10.60 9.64 4.08
CA GLU A 183 10.29 9.17 5.42
C GLU A 183 9.83 7.70 5.42
N MET A 184 8.91 7.33 4.51
CA MET A 184 8.45 5.94 4.36
C MET A 184 9.58 5.03 3.88
N SER A 185 10.52 5.54 3.06
CA SER A 185 11.70 4.77 2.65
C SER A 185 12.63 4.38 3.82
N ARG A 186 12.53 5.01 5.00
CA ARG A 186 13.27 4.60 6.20
C ARG A 186 12.51 3.54 6.99
N VAL A 187 11.22 3.79 7.25
CA VAL A 187 10.32 2.82 7.92
C VAL A 187 10.32 1.49 7.14
N GLN A 188 10.31 1.56 5.81
CA GLN A 188 10.46 0.42 4.91
C GLN A 188 11.73 -0.41 5.16
N GLN A 189 12.87 0.26 5.38
CA GLN A 189 14.16 -0.39 5.62
C GLN A 189 14.20 -1.06 7.01
N ASP A 190 13.67 -0.37 8.03
CA ASP A 190 13.51 -0.94 9.37
C ASP A 190 12.65 -2.21 9.35
N LEU A 191 11.50 -2.18 8.66
CA LEU A 191 10.59 -3.32 8.51
C LEU A 191 11.23 -4.49 7.74
N GLN A 192 12.01 -4.22 6.68
CA GLN A 192 12.77 -5.24 5.94
C GLN A 192 13.85 -5.90 6.82
N LEU A 193 14.59 -5.10 7.60
CA LEU A 193 15.60 -5.62 8.53
C LEU A 193 14.96 -6.44 9.66
N TYR A 194 13.79 -6.02 10.15
CA TYR A 194 13.05 -6.72 11.20
C TYR A 194 12.50 -8.08 10.73
N LEU A 195 11.94 -8.15 9.51
CA LEU A 195 11.52 -9.42 8.91
C LEU A 195 12.70 -10.36 8.61
N THR A 196 13.86 -9.79 8.24
CA THR A 196 15.11 -10.57 8.09
C THR A 196 15.52 -11.20 9.42
N ASP A 197 15.49 -10.44 10.51
CA ASP A 197 15.80 -10.93 11.87
C ASP A 197 14.82 -12.02 12.34
N ILE A 198 13.51 -11.85 12.10
CA ILE A 198 12.48 -12.88 12.37
C ILE A 198 12.77 -14.18 11.61
N SER A 199 13.04 -14.11 10.30
CA SER A 199 13.27 -15.32 9.50
C SER A 199 14.56 -16.04 9.90
N LEU A 200 15.63 -15.30 10.21
CA LEU A 200 16.87 -15.86 10.75
C LEU A 200 16.69 -16.49 12.15
N ARG A 201 15.87 -15.88 13.01
CA ARG A 201 15.50 -16.44 14.32
C ARG A 201 14.70 -17.73 14.22
N TYR A 202 13.75 -17.78 13.30
CA TYR A 202 12.97 -18.99 13.01
C TYR A 202 13.88 -20.12 12.52
N LEU A 203 14.76 -19.85 11.55
CA LEU A 203 15.79 -20.81 11.09
C LEU A 203 16.67 -21.31 12.26
N SER A 204 17.18 -20.38 13.07
CA SER A 204 18.02 -20.65 14.26
C SER A 204 17.29 -21.38 15.40
N PHE A 205 15.98 -21.57 15.28
CA PHE A 205 15.15 -22.37 16.17
C PHE A 205 14.88 -23.76 15.58
N VAL A 206 14.51 -23.86 14.29
CA VAL A 206 14.15 -25.14 13.65
C VAL A 206 15.37 -26.02 13.29
N ASP A 207 16.55 -25.43 13.15
CA ASP A 207 17.82 -26.16 12.96
C ASP A 207 18.47 -26.61 14.28
N ARG A 208 17.80 -26.45 15.44
CA ARG A 208 18.31 -26.96 16.73
C ARG A 208 18.19 -28.48 16.82
N ASP A 209 19.21 -29.09 17.42
CA ASP A 209 19.21 -30.52 17.75
C ASP A 209 17.95 -30.91 18.54
N GLY A 210 17.29 -31.99 18.10
CA GLY A 210 16.07 -32.51 18.72
C GLY A 210 14.77 -31.82 18.30
N PHE A 211 14.78 -30.65 17.64
CA PHE A 211 13.54 -30.05 17.11
C PHE A 211 12.99 -30.86 15.93
N ARG A 212 13.86 -31.22 14.99
CA ARG A 212 13.46 -31.76 13.69
C ARG A 212 13.29 -33.29 13.75
N PRO A 213 12.12 -33.86 13.41
CA PRO A 213 11.85 -35.29 13.62
C PRO A 213 12.78 -36.25 12.87
N ALA A 214 12.84 -37.50 13.33
CA ALA A 214 13.72 -38.54 12.79
C ALA A 214 13.57 -38.72 11.27
N PHE A 215 14.71 -38.87 10.58
CA PHE A 215 14.77 -39.00 9.13
C PHE A 215 13.95 -40.21 8.62
N GLY A 216 13.31 -40.06 7.46
CA GLY A 216 12.45 -41.10 6.88
C GLY A 216 11.07 -41.27 7.53
N SER A 217 10.75 -40.53 8.60
CA SER A 217 9.41 -40.58 9.23
C SER A 217 8.39 -39.68 8.54
N TRP A 218 7.10 -40.03 8.64
CA TRP A 218 6.00 -39.16 8.18
C TRP A 218 5.95 -37.83 8.96
N ALA A 219 6.24 -37.86 10.26
CA ALA A 219 6.35 -36.66 11.09
C ALA A 219 7.43 -35.70 10.58
N ARG A 220 8.56 -36.22 10.08
CA ARG A 220 9.62 -35.42 9.45
C ARG A 220 9.14 -34.77 8.14
N TYR A 221 8.40 -35.50 7.31
CA TYR A 221 7.81 -34.91 6.10
C TYR A 221 6.81 -33.78 6.43
N GLN A 222 5.93 -33.98 7.42
CA GLN A 222 4.99 -32.94 7.86
C GLN A 222 5.68 -31.72 8.46
N GLY A 223 6.70 -31.90 9.31
CA GLY A 223 7.49 -30.80 9.86
C GLY A 223 8.27 -30.03 8.79
N ASP A 224 8.90 -30.73 7.86
CA ASP A 224 9.64 -30.09 6.76
C ASP A 224 8.71 -29.32 5.81
N LEU A 225 7.46 -29.77 5.60
CA LEU A 225 6.42 -28.99 4.90
C LEU A 225 6.01 -27.73 5.66
N GLN A 226 5.84 -27.79 6.99
CA GLN A 226 5.49 -26.63 7.81
C GLN A 226 6.60 -25.57 7.79
N VAL A 227 7.86 -25.99 7.92
CA VAL A 227 9.03 -25.10 7.79
C VAL A 227 9.07 -24.46 6.39
N ALA A 228 8.88 -25.24 5.32
CA ALA A 228 8.84 -24.71 3.96
C ALA A 228 7.68 -23.70 3.75
N ALA A 229 6.51 -23.95 4.33
CA ALA A 229 5.36 -23.05 4.25
C ALA A 229 5.60 -21.72 4.98
N GLN A 230 6.24 -21.75 6.16
CA GLN A 230 6.58 -20.56 6.94
C GLN A 230 7.68 -19.72 6.25
N LEU A 231 8.73 -20.37 5.74
CA LEU A 231 9.77 -19.67 4.97
C LEU A 231 9.19 -19.03 3.71
N ALA A 232 8.29 -19.73 3.01
CA ALA A 232 7.56 -19.17 1.87
C ALA A 232 6.62 -18.01 2.26
N ASP A 233 6.21 -17.85 3.53
CA ASP A 233 5.46 -16.68 3.98
C ASP A 233 6.36 -15.48 4.27
N PHE A 234 7.50 -15.67 4.93
CA PHE A 234 8.51 -14.59 5.04
C PHE A 234 8.91 -14.06 3.65
N ASP A 235 9.07 -14.95 2.67
CA ASP A 235 9.33 -14.62 1.27
C ASP A 235 8.21 -13.78 0.63
N ARG A 236 6.93 -14.04 0.97
CA ARG A 236 5.77 -13.25 0.54
C ARG A 236 5.76 -11.88 1.22
N GLN A 237 5.95 -11.84 2.54
CA GLN A 237 5.97 -10.61 3.34
C GLN A 237 7.11 -9.68 2.89
N HIS A 238 8.30 -10.23 2.58
CA HIS A 238 9.41 -9.46 2.02
C HIS A 238 9.03 -8.83 0.67
N ARG A 239 8.43 -9.60 -0.24
CA ARG A 239 8.00 -9.09 -1.57
C ARG A 239 6.91 -8.02 -1.43
N ALA A 240 5.93 -8.22 -0.56
CA ALA A 240 4.86 -7.25 -0.30
C ALA A 240 5.42 -5.92 0.23
N LEU A 241 6.30 -5.99 1.24
CA LEU A 241 7.04 -4.82 1.73
C LEU A 241 7.84 -4.16 0.60
N ASP A 242 8.64 -4.92 -0.15
CA ASP A 242 9.46 -4.41 -1.26
C ASP A 242 8.66 -3.58 -2.29
N LEU A 243 7.46 -4.03 -2.61
CA LEU A 243 6.55 -3.34 -3.54
C LEU A 243 5.97 -2.06 -2.93
N ILE A 244 5.50 -2.11 -1.68
CA ILE A 244 5.03 -0.93 -0.93
C ILE A 244 6.14 0.12 -0.83
N GLY A 245 7.40 -0.31 -0.64
CA GLY A 245 8.58 0.54 -0.65
C GLY A 245 8.86 1.20 -2.02
N LYS A 246 8.89 0.41 -3.09
CA LYS A 246 9.11 0.90 -4.47
C LYS A 246 8.06 1.92 -4.90
N GLU A 247 6.78 1.59 -4.71
CA GLU A 247 5.69 2.50 -5.08
C GLU A 247 5.63 3.74 -4.17
N SER A 248 6.05 3.63 -2.90
CA SER A 248 6.24 4.80 -2.03
C SER A 248 7.30 5.78 -2.54
N GLN A 249 8.37 5.28 -3.16
CA GLN A 249 9.40 6.10 -3.81
C GLN A 249 8.97 6.59 -5.20
N ALA A 250 8.14 5.81 -5.93
CA ALA A 250 7.66 6.14 -7.26
C ALA A 250 6.52 7.18 -7.27
N PHE A 251 5.66 7.20 -6.24
CA PHE A 251 4.47 8.07 -6.19
C PHE A 251 4.75 9.56 -6.45
N PRO A 252 5.80 10.20 -5.90
CA PRO A 252 6.12 11.60 -6.22
C PRO A 252 6.59 11.81 -7.66
N ILE A 253 7.07 10.78 -8.36
CA ILE A 253 7.50 10.84 -9.76
C ILE A 253 6.27 10.68 -10.68
N LEU A 254 5.41 9.71 -10.38
CA LEU A 254 4.09 9.55 -10.99
C LEU A 254 3.27 10.84 -10.89
N HIS A 255 3.25 11.45 -9.71
CA HIS A 255 2.58 12.71 -9.45
C HIS A 255 3.10 13.85 -10.35
N ARG A 256 4.43 14.00 -10.51
CA ARG A 256 5.00 14.96 -11.48
C ARG A 256 4.59 14.66 -12.92
N GLN A 257 4.56 13.39 -13.36
CA GLN A 257 4.11 13.03 -14.72
C GLN A 257 2.64 13.39 -14.95
N LEU A 258 1.76 13.14 -13.96
CA LEU A 258 0.36 13.57 -14.03
C LEU A 258 0.24 15.10 -14.09
N ARG A 259 0.99 15.82 -13.25
CA ARG A 259 1.04 17.29 -13.25
C ARG A 259 1.54 17.87 -14.57
N GLN A 260 2.55 17.26 -15.19
CA GLN A 260 3.04 17.61 -16.53
C GLN A 260 1.99 17.31 -17.61
N SER A 261 1.23 16.21 -17.48
CA SER A 261 0.21 15.84 -18.46
C SER A 261 -1.04 16.72 -18.49
N LEU A 262 -1.21 17.62 -17.50
CA LEU A 262 -2.14 18.73 -17.61
C LEU A 262 -1.69 19.72 -18.68
N ASP A 263 -0.39 19.95 -18.81
CA ASP A 263 0.19 20.95 -19.71
C ASP A 263 0.45 20.37 -21.10
N ASP A 264 0.97 19.14 -21.18
CA ASP A 264 1.07 18.33 -22.40
C ASP A 264 0.25 17.02 -22.26
N PRO A 265 -0.99 16.97 -22.77
CA PRO A 265 -1.82 15.76 -22.73
C PRO A 265 -1.24 14.55 -23.47
N GLY A 266 -0.27 14.76 -24.37
CA GLY A 266 0.44 13.72 -25.12
C GLY A 266 1.67 13.14 -24.41
N ALA A 267 2.07 13.72 -23.28
CA ALA A 267 3.21 13.25 -22.50
C ALA A 267 3.06 11.78 -22.07
N ARG A 268 4.17 11.02 -22.12
CA ARG A 268 4.17 9.61 -21.71
C ARG A 268 3.85 9.46 -20.22
N GLN A 269 3.04 8.47 -19.90
CA GLN A 269 2.58 8.17 -18.54
C GLN A 269 2.99 6.77 -18.11
N ASP A 270 4.25 6.44 -18.36
CA ASP A 270 4.77 5.09 -18.14
C ASP A 270 4.68 4.70 -16.65
N ARG A 271 4.88 5.66 -15.72
CA ARG A 271 4.68 5.41 -14.28
C ARG A 271 3.21 5.15 -13.88
N LEU A 272 2.23 5.74 -14.57
CA LEU A 272 0.82 5.48 -14.25
C LEU A 272 0.45 4.05 -14.63
N ARG A 273 0.99 3.54 -15.75
CA ARG A 273 0.80 2.15 -16.19
C ARG A 273 1.48 1.19 -15.22
N GLU A 274 2.73 1.46 -14.86
CA GLU A 274 3.49 0.66 -13.88
C GLU A 274 2.75 0.56 -12.53
N PHE A 275 2.31 1.69 -11.97
CA PHE A 275 1.56 1.76 -10.70
C PHE A 275 0.21 1.03 -10.76
N VAL A 276 -0.54 1.23 -11.84
CA VAL A 276 -1.83 0.53 -12.09
C VAL A 276 -1.63 -0.98 -12.26
N ASP A 277 -0.52 -1.42 -12.87
CA ASP A 277 -0.21 -2.85 -13.00
C ASP A 277 0.38 -3.45 -11.72
N GLU A 278 1.07 -2.68 -10.87
CA GLU A 278 1.55 -3.14 -9.56
C GLU A 278 0.40 -3.28 -8.55
N ALA A 279 -0.56 -2.35 -8.54
CA ALA A 279 -1.79 -2.50 -7.75
C ALA A 279 -2.54 -3.80 -8.09
N LYS A 280 -2.58 -4.20 -9.38
CA LYS A 280 -3.12 -5.50 -9.82
C LYS A 280 -2.27 -6.68 -9.36
N ARG A 281 -0.93 -6.59 -9.43
CA ARG A 281 0.00 -7.65 -9.00
C ARG A 281 -0.11 -7.90 -7.50
N LEU A 282 -0.08 -6.86 -6.66
CA LEU A 282 -0.35 -6.93 -5.23
C LEU A 282 -1.70 -7.61 -4.96
N ARG A 283 -2.79 -7.11 -5.56
CA ARG A 283 -4.13 -7.72 -5.42
C ARG A 283 -4.19 -9.19 -5.85
N SER A 284 -3.39 -9.58 -6.84
CA SER A 284 -3.28 -10.98 -7.29
C SER A 284 -2.53 -11.85 -6.28
N LEU A 285 -1.46 -11.34 -5.67
CA LEU A 285 -0.65 -12.04 -4.66
C LEU A 285 -1.49 -12.40 -3.44
N TYR A 286 -2.34 -11.50 -2.96
CA TYR A 286 -3.24 -11.77 -1.84
C TYR A 286 -4.40 -12.70 -2.21
N ARG A 287 -4.91 -12.63 -3.45
CA ARG A 287 -5.95 -13.58 -3.96
C ARG A 287 -5.46 -15.02 -4.09
N SER A 288 -4.15 -15.26 -4.11
CA SER A 288 -3.55 -16.60 -4.10
C SER A 288 -3.27 -17.16 -2.69
N LEU A 289 -3.62 -16.44 -1.63
CA LEU A 289 -3.56 -16.97 -0.27
C LEU A 289 -4.71 -17.96 -0.02
N PRO A 290 -4.45 -19.15 0.54
CA PRO A 290 -5.47 -19.92 1.25
C PRO A 290 -5.99 -19.11 2.44
N GLY A 291 -7.30 -19.21 2.71
CA GLY A 291 -7.91 -18.78 3.98
C GLY A 291 -8.18 -19.96 4.90
#